data_AF-A0A554KCM9-F1
#
_entry.id   AF-A0A554KCM9-F1
#
_cell.length_a   1.000
_cell.length_b   1.000
_cell.length_c   1.000
_cell.angle_alpha   90.00
_cell.angle_beta   90.00
_cell.angle_gamma   90.00
#
_symmetry.space_group_name_H-M   'P 1'
#
loop_
_entity.id
_entity.type
_entity.pdbx_description
1 polymer ?
#
loop_
_entity_poly.entity_id
_entity_poly.type
_entity_poly.pdbx_seq_one_letter_code
_entity_poly.pdbx_strand_id
1 'polypeptide(L)' 'MAETIISEKRISDTVRREVIDVIREVLSDPDAGLALTPKITQRLKYSQKSKKMGHVKPLAAIFEQYGV' A
#
# COMPACT_ATOMS: atom_id res chain seq x y z
N MET A 1 -9.12 21.15 12.38
CA MET A 1 -8.21 20.20 13.09
C MET A 1 -8.87 18.84 13.35
N ALA A 2 -10.11 18.78 13.85
CA ALA A 2 -10.80 17.49 14.05
C ALA A 2 -11.09 16.72 12.75
N GLU A 3 -11.48 17.41 11.66
CA GLU A 3 -11.74 16.77 10.37
C GLU A 3 -10.50 16.10 9.76
N THR A 4 -9.33 16.69 9.95
CA THR A 4 -8.04 16.18 9.45
C THR A 4 -7.68 14.85 10.11
N ILE A 5 -7.85 14.76 11.43
CA ILE A 5 -7.55 13.56 12.24
C ILE A 5 -8.50 12.41 11.87
N ILE A 6 -9.78 12.69 11.62
CA ILE A 6 -10.76 11.68 11.18
C ILE A 6 -10.40 11.15 9.78
N SER A 7 -9.90 12.02 8.89
CA SER A 7 -9.47 11.63 7.54
C SER A 7 -8.22 10.73 7.57
N GLU A 8 -7.23 11.05 8.41
CA GLU A 8 -6.01 10.26 8.57
C GLU A 8 -6.30 8.86 9.12
N LYS A 9 -7.20 8.77 10.11
CA LYS A 9 -7.61 7.48 10.70
C LYS A 9 -8.29 6.57 9.66
N ARG A 10 -9.16 7.14 8.82
CA ARG A 10 -9.81 6.41 7.70
C ARG A 10 -8.81 5.94 6.65
N ILE A 11 -7.80 6.75 6.32
CA ILE A 11 -6.73 6.37 5.39
C ILE A 11 -5.91 5.22 5.98
N SER A 12 -5.50 5.31 7.24
CA SER A 12 -4.74 4.26 7.92
C SER A 12 -5.51 2.93 7.97
N ASP A 13 -6.80 2.96 8.29
CA ASP A 13 -7.64 1.75 8.33
C ASP A 13 -7.83 1.13 6.93
N THR A 14 -7.93 1.97 5.89
CA THR A 14 -8.02 1.51 4.50
C THR A 14 -6.72 0.85 4.05
N VAL A 15 -5.58 1.49 4.30
CA VAL A 15 -4.26 0.93 3.98
C VAL A 15 -4.02 -0.37 4.73
N ARG A 16 -4.37 -0.43 6.03
CA ARG A 16 -4.22 -1.64 6.85
C ARG A 16 -5.08 -2.79 6.29
N ARG A 17 -6.32 -2.52 5.89
CA ARG A 17 -7.19 -3.53 5.25
C ARG A 17 -6.60 -4.04 3.94
N GLU A 18 -6.20 -3.14 3.04
CA GLU A 18 -5.62 -3.54 1.75
C GLU A 18 -4.35 -4.37 1.93
N VAL A 19 -3.48 -4.01 2.89
CA VAL A 19 -2.26 -4.77 3.19
C VAL A 19 -2.59 -6.16 3.75
N ILE A 20 -3.54 -6.25 4.70
CA ILE A 20 -3.96 -7.53 5.29
C ILE A 20 -4.56 -8.43 4.22
N ASP A 21 -5.38 -7.90 3.32
CA ASP A 21 -6.02 -8.68 2.27
C ASP A 21 -4.99 -9.25 1.30
N VAL A 22 -4.00 -8.45 0.89
CA VAL A 22 -2.89 -8.92 0.04
C VAL A 22 -2.06 -9.99 0.76
N ILE A 23 -1.73 -9.78 2.03
CA ILE A 23 -0.97 -10.77 2.82
C ILE A 23 -1.77 -12.08 2.95
N ARG A 24 -3.07 -12.01 3.22
CA ARG A 24 -3.94 -13.18 3.29
C ARG A 24 -4.02 -13.93 1.97
N GLU A 25 -4.12 -13.22 0.85
CA GLU A 25 -4.12 -13.82 -0.49
C GLU A 25 -2.81 -14.58 -0.76
N VAL A 26 -1.65 -13.93 -0.52
CA VAL A 26 -0.32 -14.54 -0.69
C VAL A 26 -0.12 -15.76 0.22
N LEU A 27 -0.60 -15.69 1.46
CA LEU A 27 -0.45 -16.79 2.43
C LEU A 27 -1.48 -17.92 2.22
N SER A 28 -2.57 -17.68 1.49
CA SER A 28 -3.62 -18.68 1.27
C SER A 28 -3.20 -19.77 0.28
N ASP A 29 -2.39 -19.41 -0.72
CA ASP A 29 -1.74 -20.33 -1.64
C ASP A 29 -0.37 -19.75 -2.06
N PRO A 30 0.67 -20.02 -1.26
CA PRO A 30 2.00 -19.46 -1.51
C PRO A 30 2.63 -19.98 -2.82
N ASP A 31 2.17 -21.13 -3.32
CA ASP A 31 2.67 -21.73 -4.56
C ASP A 31 1.99 -21.13 -5.81
N ALA A 32 0.71 -20.73 -5.71
CA ALA A 32 0.04 -19.96 -6.76
C ALA A 32 0.56 -18.52 -6.86
N GLY A 33 0.96 -17.93 -5.72
CA GLY A 33 1.39 -16.54 -5.64
C GLY A 33 0.27 -15.54 -6.00
N LEU A 34 0.64 -14.26 -6.16
CA LEU A 34 -0.31 -13.24 -6.63
C LEU A 34 -0.47 -13.33 -8.15
N ALA A 35 -1.69 -13.60 -8.62
CA ALA A 35 -2.00 -13.56 -10.04
C ALA A 35 -1.76 -12.15 -10.60
N LEU A 36 -0.71 -11.99 -11.42
CA LEU A 36 -0.38 -10.72 -12.07
C LEU A 36 -1.36 -10.40 -13.20
N THR A 37 -2.56 -9.97 -12.84
CA THR A 37 -3.52 -9.47 -13.83
C THR A 37 -2.94 -8.28 -14.61
N PRO A 38 -3.42 -7.99 -15.83
CA PRO A 38 -2.98 -6.82 -16.60
C PRO A 38 -3.09 -5.51 -15.80
N LYS A 39 -4.15 -5.39 -14.99
CA LYS A 39 -4.38 -4.24 -14.10
C LYS A 39 -3.30 -4.12 -13.02
N ILE A 40 -2.95 -5.22 -12.33
CA ILE A 40 -1.88 -5.23 -11.32
C ILE A 40 -0.54 -4.91 -11.98
N THR A 41 -0.26 -5.52 -13.13
CA THR A 41 0.96 -5.26 -13.91
C THR A 41 1.10 -3.79 -14.30
N GLN A 42 0.01 -3.16 -14.74
CA GLN A 42 0.00 -1.73 -15.06
C GLN A 42 0.27 -0.88 -13.81
N ARG A 43 -0.40 -1.15 -12.69
CA ARG A 43 -0.16 -0.45 -11.41
C ARG A 43 1.28 -0.57 -10.94
N LEU A 44 1.89 -1.76 -11.05
CA LEU A 44 3.28 -1.99 -10.71
C LEU A 44 4.24 -1.17 -11.59
N LYS A 45 4.01 -1.14 -12.91
CA LYS A 45 4.79 -0.30 -13.84
C LYS A 45 4.71 1.18 -13.48
N TYR A 46 3.51 1.68 -13.17
CA TYR A 46 3.32 3.06 -12.71
C TYR A 46 4.06 3.33 -11.39
N SER A 47 3.94 2.43 -10.42
CA SER A 47 4.63 2.54 -9.12
C SER A 47 6.15 2.60 -9.29
N GLN A 48 6.73 1.71 -10.11
CA GLN A 48 8.16 1.74 -10.42
C GLN A 48 8.59 3.03 -11.12
N LYS A 49 7.77 3.55 -12.05
CA LYS A 49 8.04 4.84 -12.70
C LYS A 49 8.03 5.98 -11.69
N SER A 50 7.03 6.05 -10.81
CA SER A 50 6.98 7.05 -9.73
C SER A 50 8.19 6.97 -8.81
N LYS A 51 8.66 5.76 -8.48
CA LYS A 51 9.87 5.56 -7.67
C LYS A 51 11.11 6.16 -8.36
N LYS A 52 11.28 5.91 -9.67
CA LYS A 52 12.38 6.49 -10.45
C LYS A 52 12.33 8.02 -10.53
N MET A 53 11.13 8.59 -10.51
CA MET A 53 10.93 10.06 -10.51
C MET A 53 11.06 10.69 -9.11
N GLY A 54 11.31 9.90 -8.05
CA GLY A 54 11.42 10.42 -6.68
C GLY A 54 10.08 10.78 -6.03
N HIS A 55 8.95 10.34 -6.61
CA HIS A 55 7.60 10.67 -6.12
C HIS A 55 7.10 9.74 -5.00
N VAL A 56 7.97 8.89 -4.46
CA VAL A 56 7.59 7.84 -3.50
C VAL A 56 8.36 8.07 -2.21
N LYS A 57 7.64 8.09 -1.09
CA LYS A 57 8.25 8.16 0.24
C LYS A 57 8.62 6.76 0.73
N PRO A 58 9.75 6.60 1.43
CA PRO A 58 10.05 5.36 2.13
C PRO A 58 8.96 5.04 3.16
N LEU A 59 8.64 3.76 3.34
CA LEU A 59 7.63 3.34 4.31
C LEU A 59 8.00 3.78 5.75
N ALA A 60 9.29 3.76 6.10
CA ALA A 60 9.77 4.26 7.39
C ALA A 60 9.41 5.74 7.63
N ALA A 61 9.55 6.59 6.61
CA ALA A 61 9.17 8.00 6.70
C ALA A 61 7.65 8.20 6.86
N ILE A 62 6.85 7.24 6.40
CA ILE A 62 5.41 7.22 6.65
C ILE A 62 5.14 6.81 8.10
N PHE A 63 5.82 5.79 8.64
CA PHE A 63 5.64 5.37 10.03
C PHE A 63 6.04 6.45 11.04
N GLU A 64 7.15 7.14 10.81
CA GLU A 64 7.55 8.30 11.61
C GLU A 64 6.48 9.41 11.61
N GLN A 65 5.86 9.67 10.45
CA GLN A 65 4.80 10.68 10.33
C GLN A 65 3.55 10.31 11.15
N TYR A 66 3.24 9.02 11.27
CA TYR A 66 2.05 8.52 11.97
C TYR A 66 2.33 8.01 13.39
N GLY A 67 3.57 8.10 13.87
CA GLY A 67 3.97 7.65 15.21
C GLY A 67 3.81 6.15 15.43
N VAL A 68 4.01 5.34 14.38
CA VAL A 68 4.00 3.87 14.42
C VAL A 68 5.42 3.33 14.51
#